data_AF-G7GYP7-F1
#
_entry.id   AF-G7GYP7-F1
#
_cell.length_a   1.000
_cell.length_b   1.000
_cell.length_c   1.000
_cell.angle_alpha   90.00
_cell.angle_beta   90.00
_cell.angle_gamma   90.00
#
_symmetry.space_group_name_H-M   'P 1'
#
loop_
_entity.id
_entity.type
_entity.pdbx_description
1 polymer ?
#
loop_
_entity_poly.entity_id
_entity_poly.type
_entity_poly.pdbx_seq_one_letter_code
_entity_poly.pdbx_strand_id
1 'polypeptide(L)'
;MTDRNERRRRTFLALVTTLAVIFGLVTGQTAIGTSASWADPAPVPAPAPAPAPVPTPKAVPGTGAKPQLCAAPAAETNRLQQKVAELRGRIATHNAAGSGVNTYDKSQVDLYNARARQLNSEKEALNAEISAAKGRMATCNFTAGKLEAYGPPLVALSDATRRRLEAARDRLSKEWNGYSTQSMPRLPNGNVYVPSDSPIRELWDIYDREARTPVYPYPSDMLLQGEPKPSPTDINPATGRPFGATKAKIGPNRGTAAVSPDHIVPKVEVLQMPGFTKLTIDQQWWLMNSPLNLAWLNQTTNRMKGSRDVERMSGIEEEWQRKYKRLQDSIRIQIQEIIDRFIEANGLS
;
A
#
# COMPACT_ATOMS: atom_id res chain seq x y z
N MET A 1 54.90 20.20 -39.11
CA MET A 1 53.79 21.08 -38.65
C MET A 1 52.41 20.38 -38.76
N THR A 2 52.37 19.05 -38.77
CA THR A 2 51.19 18.22 -39.07
C THR A 2 50.61 17.46 -37.87
N ASP A 3 51.32 17.41 -36.74
CA ASP A 3 51.00 16.52 -35.60
C ASP A 3 50.03 17.14 -34.56
N ARG A 4 49.91 18.48 -34.50
CA ARG A 4 49.00 19.15 -33.56
C ARG A 4 47.51 19.11 -33.97
N ASN A 5 47.21 18.96 -35.25
CA ASN A 5 45.84 18.94 -35.75
C ASN A 5 45.14 17.58 -35.54
N GLU A 6 45.91 16.49 -35.40
CA GLU A 6 45.36 15.15 -35.22
C GLU A 6 44.97 14.85 -33.77
N ARG A 7 45.68 15.44 -32.80
CA ARG A 7 45.29 15.35 -31.38
C ARG A 7 43.95 16.06 -31.08
N ARG A 8 43.65 17.18 -31.72
CA ARG A 8 42.38 17.92 -31.51
C ARG A 8 41.17 17.22 -32.12
N ARG A 9 41.33 16.51 -33.24
CA ARG A 9 40.26 15.67 -33.82
C ARG A 9 39.94 14.46 -32.93
N ARG A 10 40.93 13.85 -32.27
CA ARG A 10 40.71 12.69 -31.38
C ARG A 10 39.96 13.05 -30.09
N THR A 11 40.14 14.25 -29.54
CA THR A 11 39.41 14.70 -28.33
C THR A 11 37.93 14.99 -28.62
N PHE A 12 37.60 15.49 -29.82
CA PHE A 12 36.22 15.79 -30.21
C PHE A 12 35.40 14.51 -30.48
N LEU A 13 36.03 13.46 -31.03
CA LEU A 13 35.37 12.18 -31.26
C LEU A 13 35.09 11.41 -29.95
N ALA A 14 35.99 11.47 -28.96
CA ALA A 14 35.82 10.76 -27.68
C ALA A 14 34.60 11.24 -26.86
N LEU A 15 34.25 12.52 -26.94
CA LEU A 15 33.07 13.05 -26.24
C LEU A 15 31.74 12.62 -26.89
N VAL A 16 31.72 12.47 -28.22
CA VAL A 16 30.51 12.08 -28.97
C VAL A 16 30.26 10.57 -28.89
N THR A 17 31.31 9.73 -28.86
CA THR A 17 31.14 8.26 -28.78
C THR A 17 30.70 7.77 -27.39
N THR A 18 30.94 8.56 -26.33
CA THR A 18 30.48 8.20 -24.96
C THR A 18 28.95 8.32 -24.82
N LEU A 19 28.26 8.99 -25.77
CA LEU A 19 26.80 9.13 -25.78
C LEU A 19 26.03 7.88 -26.25
N ALA A 20 26.67 6.92 -26.95
CA ALA A 20 25.98 5.77 -27.52
C ALA A 20 26.03 4.49 -26.65
N VAL A 21 26.95 4.41 -25.68
CA VAL A 21 27.19 3.17 -24.91
C VAL A 21 26.37 3.08 -23.62
N ILE A 22 25.86 4.19 -23.08
CA ILE A 22 25.04 4.20 -21.87
C ILE A 22 23.55 4.07 -22.24
N PHE A 23 23.21 2.97 -22.92
CA PHE A 23 21.83 2.51 -23.07
C PHE A 23 21.67 1.00 -22.80
N GLY A 24 22.75 0.31 -22.40
CA GLY A 24 22.70 -1.05 -21.86
C GLY A 24 23.36 -1.08 -20.47
N LEU A 25 22.80 -1.87 -19.56
CA LEU A 25 23.22 -2.07 -18.16
C LEU A 25 22.81 -0.96 -17.17
N VAL A 26 21.55 -1.00 -16.76
CA VAL A 26 21.20 -0.85 -15.34
C VAL A 26 20.41 -2.10 -14.94
N THR A 27 21.11 -3.23 -14.91
CA THR A 27 20.73 -4.38 -14.08
C THR A 27 21.63 -4.33 -12.86
N GLY A 28 21.02 -4.10 -11.70
CA GLY A 28 21.74 -3.86 -10.46
C GLY A 28 22.52 -5.06 -9.96
N GLN A 29 23.66 -4.78 -9.34
CA GLN A 29 24.19 -5.45 -8.15
C GLN A 29 25.52 -4.80 -7.80
N THR A 30 25.56 -4.10 -6.66
CA THR A 30 26.81 -3.82 -5.95
C THR A 30 26.57 -4.13 -4.49
N ALA A 31 26.98 -5.33 -4.09
CA ALA A 31 27.26 -5.65 -2.70
C ALA A 31 28.59 -4.97 -2.34
N ILE A 32 28.56 -4.09 -1.35
CA ILE A 32 29.76 -3.57 -0.71
C ILE A 32 29.83 -4.24 0.67
N GLY A 33 30.71 -5.23 0.78
CA GLY A 33 31.15 -5.78 2.06
C GLY A 33 32.44 -5.09 2.46
N THR A 34 32.42 -4.36 3.56
CA THR A 34 33.63 -3.91 4.27
C THR A 34 33.65 -4.56 5.64
N SER A 35 34.64 -5.42 5.83
CA SER A 35 35.04 -6.03 7.09
C SER A 35 35.67 -5.00 8.03
N ALA A 36 35.19 -4.95 9.28
CA ALA A 36 35.93 -4.40 10.41
C ALA A 36 35.59 -5.22 11.66
N SER A 37 36.58 -5.98 12.15
CA SER A 37 36.54 -6.78 13.37
C SER A 37 36.99 -5.95 14.56
N TRP A 38 36.17 -5.88 15.61
CA TRP A 38 36.58 -5.48 16.95
C TRP A 38 35.87 -6.36 17.99
N ALA A 39 36.63 -6.71 19.03
CA ALA A 39 36.46 -7.72 20.08
C ALA A 39 35.06 -7.95 20.70
N ASP A 40 34.80 -9.22 21.02
CA ASP A 40 33.59 -9.75 21.67
C ASP A 40 33.48 -9.38 23.16
N PRO A 41 32.32 -8.88 23.62
CA PRO A 41 31.91 -8.93 25.03
C PRO A 41 31.22 -10.26 25.39
N ALA A 42 31.31 -10.64 26.66
CA ALA A 42 30.82 -11.90 27.24
C ALA A 42 29.32 -12.21 26.97
N PRO A 43 28.92 -13.50 26.92
CA PRO A 43 27.59 -13.91 26.48
C PRO A 43 26.48 -13.54 27.47
N VAL A 44 25.48 -12.82 26.95
CA VAL A 44 24.18 -12.57 27.59
C VAL A 44 23.31 -13.84 27.47
N PRO A 45 22.56 -14.24 28.51
CA PRO A 45 21.64 -15.38 28.43
C PRO A 45 20.62 -15.22 27.30
N ALA A 46 20.40 -16.30 26.56
CA ALA A 46 19.58 -16.31 25.35
C ALA A 46 18.12 -15.91 25.64
N PRO A 47 17.54 -14.96 24.87
CA PRO A 47 16.12 -14.65 24.95
C PRO A 47 15.26 -15.85 24.51
N ALA A 48 14.10 -16.02 25.16
CA ALA A 48 13.12 -17.03 24.79
C ALA A 48 12.75 -16.91 23.30
N PRO A 49 12.57 -18.04 22.58
CA PRO A 49 12.30 -18.01 21.14
C PRO A 49 11.01 -17.24 20.85
N ALA A 50 11.11 -16.27 19.94
CA ALA A 50 9.97 -15.56 19.41
C ALA A 50 8.99 -16.56 18.75
N PRO A 51 7.67 -16.34 18.86
CA PRO A 51 6.68 -17.17 18.16
C PRO A 51 6.99 -17.20 16.66
N ALA A 52 6.88 -18.38 16.06
CA ALA A 52 7.17 -18.58 14.64
C ALA A 52 6.35 -17.59 13.78
N PRO A 53 6.97 -16.95 12.78
CA PRO A 53 6.24 -16.08 11.86
C PRO A 53 5.14 -16.87 11.16
N VAL A 54 3.93 -16.32 11.15
CA VAL A 54 2.81 -16.85 10.36
C VAL A 54 3.27 -16.92 8.90
N PRO A 55 3.12 -18.06 8.21
CA PRO A 55 3.58 -18.20 6.83
C PRO A 55 2.94 -17.14 5.94
N THR A 56 3.78 -16.38 5.24
CA THR A 56 3.34 -15.42 4.23
C THR A 56 2.60 -16.17 3.12
N PRO A 57 1.30 -15.89 2.86
CA PRO A 57 0.57 -16.56 1.80
C PRO A 57 1.19 -16.27 0.44
N LYS A 58 1.22 -17.28 -0.42
CA LYS A 58 1.47 -17.10 -1.85
C LYS A 58 0.36 -16.23 -2.42
N ALA A 59 0.73 -15.06 -2.93
CA ALA A 59 -0.20 -14.18 -3.65
C ALA A 59 -0.83 -14.95 -4.82
N VAL A 60 -2.15 -15.14 -4.77
CA VAL A 60 -2.91 -15.64 -5.91
C VAL A 60 -3.06 -14.48 -6.92
N PRO A 61 -2.76 -14.67 -8.22
CA PRO A 61 -2.93 -13.60 -9.20
C PRO A 61 -4.43 -13.27 -9.37
N GLY A 62 -4.89 -12.24 -8.66
CA GLY A 62 -6.23 -11.68 -8.88
C GLY A 62 -6.32 -11.06 -10.27
N THR A 63 -7.21 -11.59 -11.12
CA THR A 63 -7.58 -11.09 -12.45
C THR A 63 -8.65 -10.00 -12.42
N GLY A 64 -9.07 -9.55 -11.23
CA GLY A 64 -9.96 -8.40 -11.06
C GLY A 64 -9.22 -7.09 -11.35
N ALA A 65 -9.87 -6.16 -12.05
CA ALA A 65 -9.30 -4.89 -12.46
C ALA A 65 -8.68 -4.13 -11.25
N LYS A 66 -7.34 -4.22 -11.14
CA LYS A 66 -6.48 -3.43 -10.24
C LYS A 66 -6.20 -1.97 -10.66
N PRO A 67 -6.60 -1.43 -11.84
CA PRO A 67 -5.93 -0.25 -12.38
C PRO A 67 -6.22 1.08 -11.66
N GLN A 68 -7.07 1.11 -10.62
CA GLN A 68 -7.39 2.36 -9.93
C GLN A 68 -6.63 2.61 -8.62
N LEU A 69 -6.16 1.58 -7.89
CA LEU A 69 -5.47 1.81 -6.61
C LEU A 69 -4.15 2.59 -6.74
N CYS A 70 -3.46 2.41 -7.86
CA CYS A 70 -2.15 3.01 -8.13
C CYS A 70 -2.18 3.99 -9.31
N ALA A 71 -3.36 4.56 -9.61
CA ALA A 71 -3.54 5.45 -10.74
C ALA A 71 -2.69 6.73 -10.65
N ALA A 72 -2.51 7.30 -9.46
CA ALA A 72 -1.71 8.51 -9.26
C ALA A 72 -0.22 8.30 -9.62
N PRO A 73 0.53 7.35 -9.00
CA PRO A 73 1.91 7.08 -9.40
C PRO A 73 2.04 6.56 -10.84
N ALA A 74 0.99 5.93 -11.39
CA ALA A 74 0.94 5.56 -12.81
C ALA A 74 0.90 6.76 -13.75
N ALA A 75 -0.01 7.70 -13.50
CA ALA A 75 -0.15 8.92 -14.28
C ALA A 75 1.15 9.74 -14.23
N GLU A 76 1.79 9.82 -13.07
CA GLU A 76 3.07 10.51 -12.92
C GLU A 76 4.18 9.84 -13.75
N THR A 77 4.31 8.52 -13.67
CA THR A 77 5.29 7.77 -14.46
C THR A 77 5.10 8.01 -15.96
N ASN A 78 3.85 8.00 -16.44
CA ASN A 78 3.51 8.25 -17.84
C ASN A 78 3.87 9.70 -18.25
N ARG A 79 3.59 10.69 -17.40
CA ARG A 79 3.95 12.09 -17.65
C ARG A 79 5.47 12.27 -17.76
N LEU A 80 6.24 11.63 -16.89
CA LEU A 80 7.69 11.71 -16.91
C LEU A 80 8.29 11.02 -18.15
N GLN A 81 7.68 9.92 -18.62
CA GLN A 81 8.07 9.28 -19.87
C GLN A 81 7.86 10.19 -21.08
N GLN A 82 6.78 10.98 -21.11
CA GLN A 82 6.56 11.98 -22.16
C GLN A 82 7.65 13.06 -22.14
N LYS A 83 8.01 13.59 -20.96
CA LYS A 83 9.14 14.53 -20.82
C LYS A 83 10.47 13.94 -21.32
N VAL A 84 10.70 12.64 -21.11
CA VAL A 84 11.91 11.98 -21.62
C VAL A 84 11.91 11.95 -23.14
N ALA A 85 10.77 11.65 -23.77
CA ALA A 85 10.66 11.67 -25.22
C ALA A 85 10.93 13.07 -25.78
N GLU A 86 10.39 14.12 -25.15
CA GLU A 86 10.63 15.51 -25.52
C GLU A 86 12.13 15.88 -25.38
N LEU A 87 12.74 15.56 -24.24
CA LEU A 87 14.16 15.85 -24.00
C LEU A 87 15.07 15.10 -24.99
N ARG A 88 14.73 13.86 -25.34
CA ARG A 88 15.42 13.10 -26.39
C ARG A 88 15.35 13.81 -27.75
N GLY A 89 14.18 14.37 -28.10
CA GLY A 89 14.03 15.19 -29.30
C GLY A 89 14.94 16.41 -29.28
N ARG A 90 14.97 17.16 -28.16
CA ARG A 90 15.85 18.33 -27.99
C ARG A 90 17.34 17.98 -28.09
N ILE A 91 17.75 16.86 -27.50
CA ILE A 91 19.12 16.35 -27.61
C ILE A 91 19.45 15.98 -29.05
N ALA A 92 18.54 15.29 -29.75
CA ALA A 92 18.75 14.94 -31.16
C ALA A 92 18.88 16.18 -32.05
N THR A 93 18.01 17.19 -31.86
CA THR A 93 18.11 18.49 -32.57
C THR A 93 19.44 19.19 -32.29
N HIS A 94 19.88 19.23 -31.03
CA HIS A 94 21.17 19.82 -30.67
C HIS A 94 22.34 19.08 -31.34
N ASN A 95 22.35 17.75 -31.30
CA ASN A 95 23.39 16.94 -31.92
C ASN A 95 23.42 17.10 -33.46
N ALA A 96 22.25 17.19 -34.10
CA ALA A 96 22.14 17.44 -35.54
C ALA A 96 22.70 18.81 -35.93
N ALA A 97 22.53 19.83 -35.09
CA ALA A 97 23.11 21.16 -35.31
C ALA A 97 24.64 21.18 -35.20
N GLY A 98 25.25 20.16 -34.59
CA GLY A 98 26.71 20.07 -34.39
C GLY A 98 27.51 20.10 -35.68
N SER A 99 26.96 19.63 -36.81
CA SER A 99 27.65 19.70 -38.12
C SER A 99 27.80 21.13 -38.67
N GLY A 100 27.00 22.07 -38.16
CA GLY A 100 27.04 23.49 -38.56
C GLY A 100 27.94 24.35 -37.67
N VAL A 101 28.54 23.80 -36.61
CA VAL A 101 29.39 24.56 -35.69
C VAL A 101 30.77 24.77 -36.31
N ASN A 102 31.23 26.03 -36.40
CA ASN A 102 32.60 26.30 -36.81
C ASN A 102 33.56 25.90 -35.69
N THR A 103 34.24 24.76 -35.87
CA THR A 103 35.17 24.22 -34.87
C THR A 103 36.43 25.06 -34.63
N TYR A 104 36.70 26.05 -35.50
CA TYR A 104 37.81 26.98 -35.34
C TYR A 104 37.41 28.24 -34.55
N ASP A 105 36.11 28.51 -34.42
CA ASP A 105 35.59 29.59 -33.58
C ASP A 105 35.34 29.06 -32.17
N LYS A 106 36.23 29.47 -31.24
CA LYS A 106 36.14 29.07 -29.84
C LYS A 106 34.80 29.44 -29.21
N SER A 107 34.22 30.60 -29.56
CA SER A 107 32.96 31.06 -28.97
C SER A 107 31.78 30.16 -29.38
N GLN A 108 31.73 29.73 -30.64
CA GLN A 108 30.69 28.82 -31.12
C GLN A 108 30.79 27.43 -30.48
N VAL A 109 32.01 26.91 -30.35
CA VAL A 109 32.27 25.63 -29.67
C VAL A 109 31.87 25.71 -28.19
N ASP A 110 32.20 26.80 -27.50
CA ASP A 110 31.87 27.00 -26.10
C ASP A 110 30.35 27.09 -25.88
N LEU A 111 29.61 27.78 -26.76
CA LEU A 111 28.14 27.85 -26.73
C LEU A 111 27.49 26.47 -26.97
N TYR A 112 27.96 25.74 -27.98
CA TYR A 112 27.47 24.39 -28.26
C TYR A 112 27.66 23.48 -27.05
N ASN A 113 28.87 23.45 -26.48
CA ASN A 113 29.20 22.63 -25.32
C ASN A 113 28.42 23.05 -24.06
N ALA A 114 28.15 24.35 -23.88
CA ALA A 114 27.32 24.83 -22.78
C ALA A 114 25.90 24.29 -22.87
N ARG A 115 25.31 24.30 -24.07
CA ARG A 115 23.97 23.72 -24.30
C ARG A 115 23.96 22.21 -24.07
N ALA A 116 24.99 21.49 -24.53
CA ALA A 116 25.13 20.06 -24.26
C ALA A 116 25.16 19.76 -22.76
N ARG A 117 25.93 20.52 -21.97
CA ARG A 117 25.98 20.37 -20.50
C ARG A 117 24.61 20.61 -19.86
N GLN A 118 23.87 21.63 -20.31
CA GLN A 118 22.52 21.89 -19.82
C GLN A 118 21.58 20.71 -20.11
N LEU A 119 21.54 20.21 -21.35
CA LEU A 119 20.69 19.09 -21.74
C LEU A 119 21.03 17.81 -20.97
N ASN A 120 22.32 17.57 -20.70
CA ASN A 120 22.75 16.44 -19.87
C ASN A 120 22.33 16.59 -18.41
N SER A 121 22.43 17.79 -17.83
CA SER A 121 21.93 18.05 -16.48
C SER A 121 20.41 17.86 -16.37
N GLU A 122 19.64 18.34 -17.37
CA GLU A 122 18.19 18.10 -17.45
C GLU A 122 17.87 16.59 -17.54
N LYS A 123 18.68 15.83 -18.29
CA LYS A 123 18.53 14.37 -18.41
C LYS A 123 18.76 13.67 -17.09
N GLU A 124 19.80 14.03 -16.36
CA GLU A 124 20.11 13.46 -15.05
C GLU A 124 18.99 13.73 -14.03
N ALA A 125 18.50 14.97 -13.97
CA ALA A 125 17.37 15.34 -13.12
C ALA A 125 16.11 14.53 -13.46
N LEU A 126 15.78 14.42 -14.75
CA LEU A 126 14.60 13.68 -15.19
C LEU A 126 14.72 12.16 -14.95
N ASN A 127 15.92 11.60 -15.07
CA ASN A 127 16.18 10.21 -14.70
C ASN A 127 15.96 9.96 -13.20
N ALA A 128 16.38 10.90 -12.34
CA ALA A 128 16.13 10.83 -10.91
C ALA A 128 14.62 10.89 -10.60
N GLU A 129 13.87 11.81 -11.24
CA GLU A 129 12.41 11.89 -11.11
C GLU A 129 11.73 10.58 -11.51
N ILE A 130 12.13 9.96 -12.62
CA ILE A 130 11.58 8.67 -13.07
C ILE A 130 11.90 7.55 -12.10
N SER A 131 13.13 7.50 -11.58
CA SER A 131 13.51 6.49 -10.60
C SER A 131 12.63 6.59 -9.34
N ALA A 132 12.41 7.81 -8.85
CA ALA A 132 11.53 8.07 -7.71
C ALA A 132 10.07 7.69 -8.00
N ALA A 133 9.52 8.05 -9.17
CA ALA A 133 8.16 7.68 -9.56
C ALA A 133 7.97 6.15 -9.69
N LYS A 134 8.96 5.45 -10.24
CA LYS A 134 8.97 3.98 -10.27
C LYS A 134 9.03 3.37 -8.87
N GLY A 135 9.79 3.98 -7.97
CA GLY A 135 9.81 3.62 -6.54
C GLY A 135 8.42 3.72 -5.92
N ARG A 136 7.76 4.87 -6.06
CA ARG A 136 6.38 5.09 -5.59
C ARG A 136 5.39 4.08 -6.18
N MET A 137 5.47 3.80 -7.48
CA MET A 137 4.66 2.78 -8.14
C MET A 137 4.87 1.40 -7.51
N ALA A 138 6.13 0.99 -7.28
CA ALA A 138 6.45 -0.29 -6.66
C ALA A 138 5.89 -0.37 -5.24
N THR A 139 6.04 0.70 -4.44
CA THR A 139 5.45 0.81 -3.10
C THR A 139 3.93 0.67 -3.15
N CYS A 140 3.25 1.35 -4.08
CA CYS A 140 1.80 1.23 -4.23
C CYS A 140 1.37 -0.19 -4.57
N ASN A 141 1.98 -0.82 -5.58
CA ASN A 141 1.62 -2.17 -6.01
C ASN A 141 1.86 -3.21 -4.90
N PHE A 142 2.97 -3.10 -4.19
CA PHE A 142 3.26 -3.96 -3.04
C PHE A 142 2.22 -3.79 -1.92
N THR A 143 1.84 -2.54 -1.63
CA THR A 143 0.85 -2.21 -0.60
C THR A 143 -0.55 -2.69 -0.98
N ALA A 144 -0.95 -2.51 -2.24
CA ALA A 144 -2.19 -3.04 -2.79
C ALA A 144 -2.24 -4.58 -2.69
N GLY A 145 -1.14 -5.26 -2.98
CA GLY A 145 -1.04 -6.72 -2.83
C GLY A 145 -1.27 -7.21 -1.40
N LYS A 146 -0.87 -6.44 -0.38
CA LYS A 146 -1.13 -6.78 1.03
C LYS A 146 -2.62 -6.80 1.37
N LEU A 147 -3.41 -5.92 0.75
CA LEU A 147 -4.85 -5.86 0.99
C LEU A 147 -5.60 -7.10 0.48
N GLU A 148 -4.99 -7.86 -0.43
CA GLU A 148 -5.54 -9.09 -1.01
C GLU A 148 -4.93 -10.35 -0.40
N ALA A 149 -4.03 -10.24 0.59
CA ALA A 149 -3.19 -11.35 1.04
C ALA A 149 -3.96 -12.54 1.65
N TYR A 150 -5.28 -12.43 1.84
CA TYR A 150 -6.16 -13.45 2.40
C TYR A 150 -7.55 -13.32 1.79
N GLY A 151 -8.44 -14.28 2.05
CA GLY A 151 -9.86 -14.18 1.72
C GLY A 151 -10.21 -14.09 0.24
N PRO A 152 -11.45 -13.67 -0.09
CA PRO A 152 -11.93 -13.64 -1.46
C PRO A 152 -11.46 -12.36 -2.16
N PRO A 153 -11.50 -12.32 -3.51
CA PRO A 153 -11.25 -11.11 -4.26
C PRO A 153 -12.14 -9.96 -3.77
N LEU A 154 -11.55 -8.77 -3.67
CA LEU A 154 -12.27 -7.57 -3.28
C LEU A 154 -13.25 -7.14 -4.37
N VAL A 155 -14.45 -6.73 -3.94
CA VAL A 155 -15.47 -6.20 -4.85
C VAL A 155 -15.16 -4.74 -5.12
N ALA A 156 -15.06 -4.40 -6.41
CA ALA A 156 -14.82 -3.03 -6.84
C ALA A 156 -15.94 -2.09 -6.40
N LEU A 157 -15.56 -0.85 -6.10
CA LEU A 157 -16.47 0.22 -5.73
C LEU A 157 -17.33 0.63 -6.93
N SER A 158 -18.65 0.71 -6.74
CA SER A 158 -19.56 1.22 -7.78
C SER A 158 -19.33 2.70 -8.04
N ASP A 159 -19.50 3.18 -9.28
CA ASP A 159 -19.34 4.60 -9.61
C ASP A 159 -20.31 5.52 -8.84
N ALA A 160 -21.52 5.04 -8.55
CA ALA A 160 -22.49 5.79 -7.76
C ALA A 160 -22.07 5.94 -6.29
N THR A 161 -21.46 4.92 -5.70
CA THR A 161 -20.90 5.01 -4.35
C THR A 161 -19.63 5.85 -4.34
N ARG A 162 -18.75 5.68 -5.34
CA ARG A 162 -17.55 6.48 -5.54
C ARG A 162 -17.86 7.98 -5.52
N ARG A 163 -18.78 8.45 -6.37
CA ARG A 163 -19.14 9.87 -6.43
C ARG A 163 -19.64 10.42 -5.10
N ARG A 164 -20.39 9.61 -4.33
CA ARG A 164 -20.89 10.03 -3.02
C ARG A 164 -19.79 10.10 -1.97
N LEU A 165 -18.87 9.14 -1.97
CA LEU A 165 -17.70 9.16 -1.11
C LEU A 165 -16.76 10.33 -1.45
N GLU A 166 -16.53 10.59 -2.74
CA GLU A 166 -15.76 11.76 -3.20
C GLU A 166 -16.41 13.06 -2.72
N ALA A 167 -17.71 13.24 -2.95
CA ALA A 167 -18.43 14.42 -2.52
C ALA A 167 -18.41 14.62 -0.99
N ALA A 168 -18.57 13.54 -0.22
CA ALA A 168 -18.51 13.59 1.25
C ALA A 168 -17.09 13.94 1.74
N ARG A 169 -16.05 13.37 1.12
CA ARG A 169 -14.66 13.70 1.43
C ARG A 169 -14.32 15.15 1.09
N ASP A 170 -14.81 15.66 -0.04
CA ASP A 170 -14.51 17.03 -0.48
C ASP A 170 -15.16 18.10 0.41
N ARG A 171 -16.20 17.73 1.19
CA ARG A 171 -16.79 18.57 2.27
C ARG A 171 -16.04 18.50 3.60
N LEU A 172 -15.15 17.52 3.76
CA LEU A 172 -14.36 17.38 4.98
C LEU A 172 -13.34 18.52 5.09
N SER A 173 -13.12 19.04 6.30
CA SER A 173 -12.04 20.02 6.51
C SER A 173 -10.70 19.43 6.06
N LYS A 174 -9.90 20.23 5.33
CA LYS A 174 -8.54 19.85 4.93
C LYS A 174 -7.62 19.63 6.12
N GLU A 175 -7.97 20.17 7.29
CA GLU A 175 -7.23 20.00 8.55
C GLU A 175 -7.57 18.68 9.25
N TRP A 176 -8.63 17.98 8.83
CA TRP A 176 -8.99 16.70 9.42
C TRP A 176 -7.90 15.66 9.13
N ASN A 177 -7.27 15.19 10.21
CA ASN A 177 -6.22 14.17 10.16
C ASN A 177 -6.60 12.90 10.94
N GLY A 178 -7.87 12.72 11.30
CA GLY A 178 -8.31 11.58 12.12
C GLY A 178 -7.99 11.74 13.61
N TYR A 179 -8.20 10.64 14.35
CA TYR A 179 -7.90 10.53 15.78
C TYR A 179 -6.77 9.53 16.01
N SER A 180 -6.01 9.71 17.08
CA SER A 180 -5.22 8.60 17.61
C SER A 180 -6.16 7.57 18.23
N THR A 181 -5.72 6.31 18.33
CA THR A 181 -6.54 5.22 18.89
C THR A 181 -6.99 5.49 20.33
N GLN A 182 -6.22 6.29 21.07
CA GLN A 182 -6.55 6.73 22.43
C GLN A 182 -7.55 7.89 22.48
N SER A 183 -7.63 8.74 21.45
CA SER A 183 -8.51 9.92 21.44
C SER A 183 -9.85 9.70 20.74
N MET A 184 -10.09 8.50 20.19
CA MET A 184 -11.34 8.18 19.51
C MET A 184 -12.55 8.24 20.46
N PRO A 185 -13.70 8.79 20.00
CA PRO A 185 -14.95 8.77 20.75
C PRO A 185 -15.40 7.33 21.06
N ARG A 186 -15.71 7.08 22.34
CA ARG A 186 -16.17 5.77 22.83
C ARG A 186 -17.41 5.91 23.69
N LEU A 187 -18.33 4.95 23.56
CA LEU A 187 -19.45 4.79 24.48
C LEU A 187 -18.96 4.21 25.82
N PRO A 188 -19.77 4.29 26.90
CA PRO A 188 -19.41 3.72 28.21
C PRO A 188 -19.06 2.23 28.16
N ASN A 189 -19.69 1.47 27.25
CA ASN A 189 -19.42 0.05 27.02
C ASN A 189 -18.13 -0.23 26.21
N GLY A 190 -17.39 0.81 25.82
CA GLY A 190 -16.14 0.75 25.08
C GLY A 190 -16.26 0.75 23.56
N ASN A 191 -17.47 0.70 23.00
CA ASN A 191 -17.67 0.76 21.55
C ASN A 191 -17.16 2.09 21.00
N VAL A 192 -16.28 2.02 20.00
CA VAL A 192 -15.93 3.18 19.18
C VAL A 192 -17.13 3.56 18.33
N TYR A 193 -17.37 4.86 18.19
CA TYR A 193 -18.45 5.40 17.36
C TYR A 193 -18.01 6.70 16.69
N VAL A 194 -18.83 7.19 15.75
CA VAL A 194 -18.67 8.52 15.14
C VAL A 194 -19.81 9.40 15.65
N PRO A 195 -19.52 10.47 16.41
CA PRO A 195 -20.50 11.45 16.85
C PRO A 195 -21.33 12.02 15.70
N SER A 196 -22.59 12.38 15.97
CA SER A 196 -23.50 12.89 14.94
C SER A 196 -23.06 14.23 14.36
N ASP A 197 -22.34 15.03 15.13
CA ASP A 197 -21.74 16.32 14.77
C ASP A 197 -20.31 16.18 14.24
N SER A 198 -19.79 14.96 14.13
CA SER A 198 -18.43 14.73 13.65
C SER A 198 -18.32 15.10 12.16
N PRO A 199 -17.24 15.77 11.73
CA PRO A 199 -17.05 16.12 10.33
C PRO A 199 -16.91 14.88 9.42
N ILE A 200 -16.57 13.70 9.97
CA ILE A 200 -16.49 12.44 9.21
C ILE A 200 -17.80 11.65 9.17
N ARG A 201 -18.87 12.15 9.81
CA ARG A 201 -20.18 11.47 9.92
C ARG A 201 -20.73 11.05 8.57
N GLU A 202 -20.71 11.94 7.58
CA GLU A 202 -21.25 11.65 6.26
C GLU A 202 -20.49 10.52 5.54
N LEU A 203 -19.15 10.51 5.64
CA LEU A 203 -18.34 9.41 5.11
C LEU A 203 -18.68 8.09 5.81
N TRP A 204 -18.82 8.12 7.15
CA TRP A 204 -19.18 6.95 7.93
C TRP A 204 -20.56 6.40 7.55
N ASP A 205 -21.57 7.23 7.34
CA ASP A 205 -22.91 6.80 6.90
C ASP A 205 -22.87 6.01 5.58
N ILE A 206 -22.01 6.42 4.65
CA ILE A 206 -21.85 5.71 3.37
C ILE A 206 -21.11 4.39 3.59
N TYR A 207 -19.99 4.41 4.32
CA TYR A 207 -19.20 3.19 4.59
C TYR A 207 -19.98 2.13 5.37
N ASP A 208 -20.67 2.52 6.44
CA ASP A 208 -21.45 1.61 7.29
C ASP A 208 -22.54 0.89 6.48
N ARG A 209 -23.22 1.64 5.59
CA ARG A 209 -24.28 1.08 4.76
C ARG A 209 -23.75 0.18 3.63
N GLU A 210 -22.65 0.55 3.02
CA GLU A 210 -22.28 0.05 1.68
C GLU A 210 -21.00 -0.79 1.63
N ALA A 211 -20.02 -0.53 2.48
CA ALA A 211 -18.81 -1.37 2.58
C ALA A 211 -19.12 -2.63 3.38
N ARG A 212 -20.14 -3.38 2.98
CA ARG A 212 -20.52 -4.65 3.62
C ARG A 212 -19.42 -5.68 3.39
N THR A 213 -19.18 -6.52 4.38
CA THR A 213 -18.14 -7.56 4.33
C THR A 213 -18.24 -8.34 3.02
N PRO A 214 -17.13 -8.46 2.26
CA PRO A 214 -17.19 -9.01 0.92
C PRO A 214 -17.62 -10.47 0.94
N VAL A 215 -18.52 -10.77 0.01
CA VAL A 215 -18.99 -12.10 -0.41
C VAL A 215 -19.88 -12.83 0.58
N TYR A 216 -21.09 -13.18 0.13
CA TYR A 216 -21.95 -14.21 0.71
C TYR A 216 -22.57 -15.00 -0.45
N PRO A 217 -22.59 -16.34 -0.42
CA PRO A 217 -22.07 -17.24 0.62
C PRO A 217 -20.53 -17.29 0.66
N TYR A 218 -19.96 -17.60 1.83
CA TYR A 218 -18.51 -17.69 2.01
C TYR A 218 -17.95 -19.03 1.48
N PRO A 219 -16.92 -19.01 0.60
CA PRO A 219 -16.26 -20.23 0.13
C PRO A 219 -15.74 -21.08 1.30
N SER A 220 -15.79 -22.41 1.17
CA SER A 220 -15.36 -23.34 2.23
C SER A 220 -13.84 -23.40 2.41
N ASP A 221 -13.09 -23.12 1.34
CA ASP A 221 -11.63 -23.07 1.28
C ASP A 221 -11.06 -21.68 1.63
N MET A 222 -11.92 -20.72 1.98
CA MET A 222 -11.51 -19.37 2.32
C MET A 222 -10.73 -19.34 3.64
N LEU A 223 -9.49 -18.87 3.57
CA LEU A 223 -8.64 -18.62 4.73
C LEU A 223 -8.74 -17.15 5.17
N LEU A 224 -8.94 -16.93 6.46
CA LEU A 224 -8.88 -15.61 7.10
C LEU A 224 -7.82 -15.66 8.19
N GLN A 225 -6.81 -14.80 8.10
CA GLN A 225 -5.62 -14.85 8.98
C GLN A 225 -4.93 -16.22 8.98
N GLY A 226 -4.96 -16.93 7.85
CA GLY A 226 -4.45 -18.29 7.72
C GLY A 226 -5.38 -19.39 8.28
N GLU A 227 -6.49 -19.02 8.91
CA GLU A 227 -7.42 -19.97 9.52
C GLU A 227 -8.55 -20.34 8.55
N PRO A 228 -8.86 -21.64 8.38
CA PRO A 228 -9.99 -22.08 7.57
C PRO A 228 -11.32 -21.74 8.24
N LYS A 229 -12.40 -21.77 7.45
CA LYS A 229 -13.76 -21.69 8.00
C LYS A 229 -13.99 -22.85 8.98
N PRO A 230 -14.35 -22.59 10.26
CA PRO A 230 -14.65 -23.65 11.21
C PRO A 230 -15.80 -24.55 10.78
N SER A 231 -15.81 -25.79 11.30
CA SER A 231 -16.92 -26.72 11.22
C SER A 231 -17.96 -26.45 12.34
N PRO A 232 -19.22 -26.90 12.20
CA PRO A 232 -20.23 -26.75 13.26
C PRO A 232 -19.84 -27.41 14.59
N THR A 233 -19.04 -28.47 14.54
CA THR A 233 -18.63 -29.28 15.69
C THR A 233 -17.34 -28.78 16.33
N ASP A 234 -16.58 -27.93 15.65
CA ASP A 234 -15.36 -27.34 16.21
C ASP A 234 -15.72 -26.50 17.45
N ILE A 235 -14.86 -26.56 18.47
CA ILE A 235 -15.02 -25.74 19.67
C ILE A 235 -14.64 -24.31 19.35
N ASN A 236 -15.56 -23.36 19.63
CA ASN A 236 -15.28 -21.94 19.56
C ASN A 236 -14.39 -21.55 20.76
N PRO A 237 -13.11 -21.20 20.53
CA PRO A 237 -12.19 -20.88 21.61
C PRO A 237 -12.60 -19.65 22.41
N ALA A 238 -13.46 -18.77 21.88
CA ALA A 238 -13.97 -17.62 22.62
C ALA A 238 -14.98 -17.99 23.71
N THR A 239 -15.65 -19.14 23.60
CA THR A 239 -16.81 -19.49 24.46
C THR A 239 -16.75 -20.89 25.08
N GLY A 240 -15.76 -21.70 24.70
CA GLY A 240 -15.64 -23.11 25.13
C GLY A 240 -16.76 -24.03 24.60
N ARG A 241 -17.60 -23.57 23.68
CA ARG A 241 -18.76 -24.31 23.13
C ARG A 241 -18.60 -24.53 21.63
N PRO A 242 -19.24 -25.55 21.03
CA PRO A 242 -19.24 -25.74 19.59
C PRO A 242 -19.74 -24.49 18.84
N PHE A 243 -19.19 -24.23 17.64
CA PHE A 243 -19.68 -23.15 16.76
C PHE A 243 -21.17 -23.30 16.42
N GLY A 244 -21.66 -24.53 16.36
CA GLY A 244 -23.03 -24.86 16.00
C GLY A 244 -23.31 -24.69 14.51
N ALA A 245 -24.40 -25.29 14.04
CA ALA A 245 -24.82 -25.16 12.65
C ALA A 245 -25.69 -23.91 12.43
N THR A 246 -25.61 -23.32 11.23
CA THR A 246 -26.56 -22.27 10.85
C THR A 246 -28.00 -22.82 10.88
N LYS A 247 -28.95 -22.01 11.33
CA LYS A 247 -30.39 -22.34 11.31
C LYS A 247 -31.05 -22.03 9.95
N ALA A 248 -30.25 -21.81 8.89
CA ALA A 248 -30.78 -21.51 7.56
C ALA A 248 -31.63 -22.70 7.07
N LYS A 249 -32.91 -22.43 6.74
CA LYS A 249 -33.85 -23.48 6.32
C LYS A 249 -33.55 -24.01 4.92
N ILE A 250 -33.02 -23.16 4.05
CA ILE A 250 -32.69 -23.43 2.63
C ILE A 250 -31.42 -22.63 2.29
N GLY A 251 -30.59 -23.14 1.37
CA GLY A 251 -29.43 -22.43 0.83
C GLY A 251 -28.09 -23.11 1.11
N PRO A 252 -27.00 -22.60 0.51
CA PRO A 252 -25.69 -23.26 0.47
C PRO A 252 -24.99 -23.39 1.84
N ASN A 253 -25.50 -22.74 2.88
CA ASN A 253 -24.94 -22.78 4.23
C ASN A 253 -25.75 -23.65 5.21
N ARG A 254 -26.81 -24.33 4.78
CA ARG A 254 -27.58 -25.22 5.66
C ARG A 254 -26.63 -26.29 6.23
N GLY A 255 -26.54 -26.37 7.55
CA GLY A 255 -25.65 -27.32 8.22
C GLY A 255 -24.18 -26.89 8.32
N THR A 256 -23.78 -25.73 7.78
CA THR A 256 -22.42 -25.20 7.98
C THR A 256 -22.29 -24.49 9.33
N ALA A 257 -21.06 -24.20 9.77
CA ALA A 257 -20.84 -23.48 11.02
C ALA A 257 -21.54 -22.11 11.04
N ALA A 258 -22.07 -21.72 12.20
CA ALA A 258 -22.73 -20.43 12.43
C ALA A 258 -21.71 -19.28 12.62
N VAL A 259 -20.84 -19.11 11.61
CA VAL A 259 -19.76 -18.12 11.57
C VAL A 259 -19.90 -17.17 10.39
N SER A 260 -19.38 -15.96 10.56
CA SER A 260 -19.23 -14.94 9.52
C SER A 260 -17.87 -14.26 9.64
N PRO A 261 -17.23 -13.86 8.53
CA PRO A 261 -16.11 -12.93 8.57
C PRO A 261 -16.56 -11.62 9.21
N ASP A 262 -15.79 -11.12 10.16
CA ASP A 262 -15.98 -9.80 10.76
C ASP A 262 -14.64 -9.08 10.92
N HIS A 263 -14.72 -7.77 11.00
CA HIS A 263 -13.56 -6.89 11.09
C HIS A 263 -12.82 -7.05 12.42
N ILE A 264 -11.53 -7.39 12.38
CA ILE A 264 -10.68 -7.51 13.57
C ILE A 264 -10.57 -6.14 14.24
N VAL A 265 -10.13 -5.13 13.49
CA VAL A 265 -10.19 -3.71 13.82
C VAL A 265 -11.49 -3.15 13.24
N PRO A 266 -12.43 -2.63 14.05
CA PRO A 266 -13.71 -2.13 13.57
C PRO A 266 -13.58 -1.09 12.45
N LYS A 267 -14.47 -1.14 11.45
CA LYS A 267 -14.52 -0.14 10.36
C LYS A 267 -14.56 1.30 10.85
N VAL A 268 -15.33 1.54 11.92
CA VAL A 268 -15.47 2.86 12.54
C VAL A 268 -14.14 3.38 13.12
N GLU A 269 -13.27 2.47 13.56
CA GLU A 269 -11.92 2.80 14.00
C GLU A 269 -11.03 3.09 12.79
N VAL A 270 -11.02 2.19 11.79
CA VAL A 270 -10.22 2.35 10.55
C VAL A 270 -10.48 3.69 9.86
N LEU A 271 -11.75 4.06 9.70
CA LEU A 271 -12.17 5.33 9.09
C LEU A 271 -11.61 6.56 9.82
N GLN A 272 -11.43 6.46 11.13
CA GLN A 272 -10.95 7.54 11.98
C GLN A 272 -9.43 7.51 12.17
N MET A 273 -8.70 6.55 11.59
CA MET A 273 -7.25 6.45 11.73
C MET A 273 -6.52 7.60 11.03
N PRO A 274 -5.34 8.01 11.53
CA PRO A 274 -4.58 9.08 10.93
C PRO A 274 -4.25 8.84 9.45
N GLY A 275 -4.50 9.85 8.62
CA GLY A 275 -4.20 9.81 7.19
C GLY A 275 -5.22 9.04 6.33
N PHE A 276 -6.19 8.30 6.91
CA PHE A 276 -7.16 7.52 6.15
C PHE A 276 -7.85 8.35 5.04
N THR A 277 -8.25 9.58 5.37
CA THR A 277 -8.96 10.48 4.45
C THR A 277 -8.09 11.09 3.36
N LYS A 278 -6.75 10.97 3.46
CA LYS A 278 -5.78 11.37 2.41
C LYS A 278 -5.66 10.34 1.30
N LEU A 279 -6.12 9.11 1.54
CA LEU A 279 -6.15 8.05 0.54
C LEU A 279 -7.14 8.37 -0.58
N THR A 280 -6.93 7.81 -1.77
CA THR A 280 -7.96 7.84 -2.83
C THR A 280 -9.19 7.05 -2.37
N ILE A 281 -10.37 7.36 -2.92
CA ILE A 281 -11.60 6.66 -2.53
C ILE A 281 -11.52 5.14 -2.80
N ASP A 282 -10.79 4.71 -3.84
CA ASP A 282 -10.51 3.29 -4.05
C ASP A 282 -9.64 2.70 -2.95
N GLN A 283 -8.55 3.37 -2.58
CA GLN A 283 -7.66 2.91 -1.51
C GLN A 283 -8.42 2.80 -0.18
N GLN A 284 -9.26 3.79 0.14
CA GLN A 284 -10.13 3.76 1.32
C GLN A 284 -11.11 2.57 1.26
N TRP A 285 -11.79 2.38 0.12
CA TRP A 285 -12.73 1.27 -0.07
C TRP A 285 -12.07 -0.10 0.07
N TRP A 286 -10.91 -0.28 -0.56
CA TRP A 286 -10.17 -1.54 -0.51
C TRP A 286 -9.64 -1.83 0.89
N LEU A 287 -9.11 -0.82 1.60
CA LEU A 287 -8.67 -0.98 2.99
C LEU A 287 -9.83 -1.40 3.91
N MET A 288 -11.00 -0.76 3.76
CA MET A 288 -12.19 -1.04 4.58
C MET A 288 -12.78 -2.44 4.34
N ASN A 289 -12.62 -3.00 3.15
CA ASN A 289 -13.15 -4.31 2.80
C ASN A 289 -12.08 -5.41 2.82
N SER A 290 -10.82 -5.07 3.06
CA SER A 290 -9.69 -5.99 2.95
C SER A 290 -9.83 -7.20 3.87
N PRO A 291 -9.63 -8.42 3.33
CA PRO A 291 -9.56 -9.64 4.14
C PRO A 291 -8.41 -9.66 5.14
N LEU A 292 -7.39 -8.82 4.96
CA LEU A 292 -6.34 -8.58 5.96
C LEU A 292 -6.95 -8.24 7.32
N ASN A 293 -8.07 -7.53 7.35
CA ASN A 293 -8.74 -7.12 8.57
C ASN A 293 -9.94 -8.01 8.92
N LEU A 294 -10.05 -9.23 8.38
CA LEU A 294 -11.16 -10.13 8.66
C LEU A 294 -10.72 -11.36 9.44
N ALA A 295 -11.57 -11.82 10.36
CA ALA A 295 -11.44 -13.10 11.04
C ALA A 295 -12.80 -13.82 11.13
N TRP A 296 -12.76 -15.15 11.25
CA TRP A 296 -13.96 -15.96 11.49
C TRP A 296 -14.48 -15.73 12.92
N LEU A 297 -15.67 -15.14 13.04
CA LEU A 297 -16.37 -15.01 14.32
C LEU A 297 -17.72 -15.71 14.26
N ASN A 298 -18.09 -16.40 15.33
CA ASN A 298 -19.47 -16.86 15.48
C ASN A 298 -20.40 -15.66 15.77
N GLN A 299 -21.70 -15.83 15.52
CA GLN A 299 -22.65 -14.73 15.70
C GLN A 299 -22.69 -14.18 17.13
N THR A 300 -22.54 -15.04 18.14
CA THR A 300 -22.58 -14.64 19.56
C THR A 300 -21.39 -13.77 19.94
N THR A 301 -20.16 -14.23 19.65
CA THR A 301 -18.92 -13.49 19.89
C THR A 301 -18.89 -12.20 19.08
N ASN A 302 -19.37 -12.21 17.84
CA ASN A 302 -19.45 -11.01 17.01
C ASN A 302 -20.37 -9.93 17.65
N ARG A 303 -21.56 -10.33 18.11
CA ARG A 303 -22.47 -9.41 18.82
C ARG A 303 -21.87 -8.85 20.11
N MET A 304 -21.14 -9.67 20.86
CA MET A 304 -20.45 -9.22 22.08
C MET A 304 -19.36 -8.19 21.76
N LYS A 305 -18.58 -8.42 20.69
CA LYS A 305 -17.50 -7.52 20.26
C LYS A 305 -18.07 -6.17 19.82
N GLY A 306 -18.93 -6.14 18.80
CA GLY A 306 -19.34 -4.87 18.18
C GLY A 306 -18.11 -4.06 17.71
N SER A 307 -18.08 -2.76 18.05
CA SER A 307 -16.99 -1.85 17.70
C SER A 307 -16.03 -1.53 18.87
N ARG A 308 -16.01 -2.36 19.92
CA ARG A 308 -15.07 -2.19 21.05
C ARG A 308 -13.82 -3.06 20.87
N ASP A 309 -12.78 -2.73 21.64
CA ASP A 309 -11.61 -3.60 21.80
C ASP A 309 -11.98 -4.89 22.53
N VAL A 310 -11.44 -6.02 22.07
CA VAL A 310 -11.77 -7.35 22.62
C VAL A 310 -11.53 -7.45 24.13
N GLU A 311 -10.58 -6.68 24.68
CA GLU A 311 -10.29 -6.59 26.12
C GLU A 311 -11.50 -6.16 26.98
N ARG A 312 -12.49 -5.49 26.37
CA ARG A 312 -13.70 -5.01 27.05
C ARG A 312 -14.90 -5.95 26.90
N MET A 313 -14.73 -7.08 26.24
CA MET A 313 -15.76 -8.12 26.16
C MET A 313 -15.83 -8.88 27.49
N SER A 314 -17.05 -9.23 27.90
CA SER A 314 -17.32 -10.08 29.06
C SER A 314 -17.91 -11.42 28.61
N GLY A 315 -17.77 -12.46 29.45
CA GLY A 315 -18.31 -13.79 29.14
C GLY A 315 -17.57 -14.53 28.02
N ILE A 316 -16.30 -14.18 27.79
CA ILE A 316 -15.40 -14.85 26.84
C ILE A 316 -14.20 -15.43 27.57
N GLU A 317 -13.61 -16.48 27.00
CA GLU A 317 -12.40 -17.11 27.52
C GLU A 317 -11.21 -16.14 27.51
N GLU A 318 -10.53 -16.02 28.66
CA GLU A 318 -9.42 -15.09 28.86
C GLU A 318 -8.25 -15.31 27.90
N GLU A 319 -7.90 -16.57 27.64
CA GLU A 319 -6.79 -16.90 26.73
C GLU A 319 -7.10 -16.45 25.30
N TRP A 320 -8.34 -16.70 24.85
CA TRP A 320 -8.80 -16.23 23.55
C TRP A 320 -8.81 -14.70 23.48
N GLN A 321 -9.30 -14.03 24.53
CA GLN A 321 -9.29 -12.57 24.61
C GLN A 321 -7.88 -12.00 24.45
N ARG A 322 -6.88 -12.56 25.18
CA ARG A 322 -5.47 -12.14 25.06
C ARG A 322 -4.91 -12.40 23.65
N LYS A 323 -5.19 -13.56 23.05
CA LYS A 323 -4.74 -13.89 21.68
C LYS A 323 -5.35 -12.93 20.67
N TYR A 324 -6.65 -12.69 20.74
CA TYR A 324 -7.36 -11.82 19.82
C TYR A 324 -6.96 -10.36 19.98
N LYS A 325 -6.63 -9.90 21.21
CA LYS A 325 -6.11 -8.55 21.44
C LYS A 325 -4.78 -8.32 20.73
N ARG A 326 -3.86 -9.29 20.81
CA ARG A 326 -2.58 -9.23 20.08
C ARG A 326 -2.80 -9.20 18.57
N LEU A 327 -3.75 -9.99 18.05
CA LEU A 327 -4.13 -9.94 16.64
C LEU A 327 -4.68 -8.57 16.26
N GLN A 328 -5.59 -8.01 17.05
CA GLN A 328 -6.17 -6.68 16.83
C GLN A 328 -5.11 -5.58 16.83
N ASP A 329 -4.18 -5.60 17.78
CA ASP A 329 -3.08 -4.64 17.85
C ASP A 329 -2.14 -4.77 16.64
N SER A 330 -1.81 -5.99 16.23
CA SER A 330 -0.98 -6.24 15.04
C SER A 330 -1.65 -5.74 13.76
N ILE A 331 -2.95 -6.03 13.57
CA ILE A 331 -3.69 -5.59 12.39
C ILE A 331 -3.85 -4.08 12.37
N ARG A 332 -4.05 -3.43 13.53
CA ARG A 332 -4.08 -1.97 13.64
C ARG A 332 -2.78 -1.33 13.17
N ILE A 333 -1.63 -1.86 13.58
CA ILE A 333 -0.31 -1.40 13.10
C ILE A 333 -0.20 -1.58 11.59
N GLN A 334 -0.56 -2.76 11.08
CA GLN A 334 -0.50 -3.03 9.63
C GLN A 334 -1.41 -2.11 8.81
N ILE A 335 -2.61 -1.79 9.31
CA ILE A 335 -3.52 -0.85 8.66
C ILE A 335 -2.91 0.55 8.63
N GLN A 336 -2.31 1.02 9.74
CA GLN A 336 -1.62 2.32 9.75
C GLN A 336 -0.47 2.35 8.75
N GLU A 337 0.39 1.31 8.74
CA GLU A 337 1.50 1.22 7.79
C GLU A 337 1.02 1.21 6.33
N ILE A 338 -0.12 0.58 6.04
CA ILE A 338 -0.72 0.58 4.70
C ILE A 338 -1.22 1.98 4.32
N ILE A 339 -1.88 2.69 5.24
CA ILE A 339 -2.29 4.08 5.03
C ILE A 339 -1.06 4.94 4.72
N ASP A 340 -0.03 4.87 5.54
CA ASP A 340 1.18 5.68 5.40
C ASP A 340 1.91 5.38 4.07
N ARG A 341 2.02 4.11 3.68
CA ARG A 341 2.65 3.71 2.41
C ARG A 341 1.85 4.16 1.19
N PHE A 342 0.52 4.15 1.24
CA PHE A 342 -0.27 4.70 0.15
C PHE A 342 -0.12 6.22 0.06
N ILE A 343 -0.08 6.93 1.18
CA ILE A 343 0.19 8.38 1.22
C ILE A 343 1.54 8.70 0.57
N GLU A 344 2.60 7.98 0.98
CA GLU A 344 3.94 8.10 0.38
C GLU A 344 3.91 7.82 -1.13
N ALA A 345 3.28 6.71 -1.54
CA ALA A 345 3.20 6.32 -2.94
C ALA A 345 2.36 7.30 -3.79
N ASN A 346 1.41 8.01 -3.19
CA ASN A 346 0.64 9.07 -3.82
C ASN A 346 1.41 10.41 -3.89
N GLY A 347 2.58 10.51 -3.26
CA GLY A 347 3.36 11.75 -3.18
C GLY A 347 2.75 12.79 -2.23
N LEU A 348 2.07 12.33 -1.17
CA LEU A 348 1.34 13.16 -0.19
C LEU A 348 2.01 13.18 1.21
N SER A 349 3.22 12.63 1.32
CA SER A 349 4.02 12.53 2.55
C SER A 349 4.66 13.85 2.96
#